data_AF-A0A519VCG4-F1
#
_entry.id   AF-A0A519VCG4-F1
#
_cell.length_a   1.000
_cell.length_b   1.000
_cell.length_c   1.000
_cell.angle_alpha   90.00
_cell.angle_beta   90.00
_cell.angle_gamma   90.00
#
_symmetry.space_group_name_H-M   'P 1'
#
loop_
_entity.id
_entity.type
_entity.pdbx_description
1 polymer ?
#
loop_
_entity_poly.entity_id
_entity_poly.type
_entity_poly.pdbx_seq_one_letter_code
_entity_poly.pdbx_strand_id
1 'polypeptide(L)' 'MTTHSLQIPPTEGVRKIGAGQGEHFDIADSRFTWKAKAADTGYAFAIYELPLDPGKGVPLHALAGVERQLINGEGVA' A
#
# COMPACT_ATOMS: atom_id res chain seq x y z
N MET A 1 -29.04 -8.94 7.76
CA MET A 1 -27.74 -9.19 8.40
C MET A 1 -27.08 -7.86 8.67
N THR A 2 -26.83 -7.51 9.93
CA THR A 2 -26.25 -6.21 10.29
C THR A 2 -24.75 -6.37 10.37
N THR A 3 -24.02 -5.90 9.35
CA THR A 3 -22.56 -5.88 9.36
C THR A 3 -22.10 -4.93 10.46
N HIS A 4 -21.63 -5.47 11.59
CA HIS A 4 -20.90 -4.67 12.59
C HIS A 4 -19.52 -4.36 11.99
N SER A 5 -19.39 -3.18 11.38
CA SER A 5 -18.09 -2.64 11.02
C SER A 5 -17.35 -2.32 12.32
N LEU A 6 -16.22 -2.98 12.57
CA LEU A 6 -15.34 -2.65 13.68
C LEU A 6 -14.81 -1.23 13.45
N GLN A 7 -15.39 -0.24 14.12
CA GLN A 7 -14.91 1.13 14.07
C GLN A 7 -13.78 1.28 15.07
N ILE A 8 -12.56 1.43 14.56
CA ILE A 8 -11.42 1.86 15.38
C ILE A 8 -11.68 3.34 15.72
N PRO A 9 -11.80 3.71 17.00
CA PRO A 9 -12.04 5.09 17.37
C PRO A 9 -10.84 5.95 16.95
N PRO A 10 -11.06 7.22 16.56
CA PRO A 10 -9.96 8.15 16.33
C PRO A 10 -9.16 8.30 17.63
N THR A 11 -7.90 7.89 17.62
CA THR A 11 -6.95 8.04 18.72
C THR A 11 -5.69 8.74 18.22
N GLU A 12 -4.94 9.34 19.14
CA GLU A 12 -3.68 10.02 18.79
C GLU A 12 -2.71 9.05 18.09
N GLY A 13 -2.10 9.51 17.01
CA GLY A 13 -1.20 8.69 16.18
C GLY A 13 -1.90 7.71 15.22
N VAL A 14 -3.22 7.54 15.31
CA VAL A 14 -3.98 6.69 14.38
C VAL A 14 -4.52 7.53 13.22
N ARG A 15 -4.24 7.08 12.00
CA ARG A 15 -4.79 7.66 10.77
C ARG A 15 -5.52 6.61 9.95
N LYS A 16 -6.68 6.99 9.41
CA LYS A 16 -7.40 6.21 8.42
C LYS A 16 -7.10 6.77 7.04
N ILE A 17 -6.58 5.93 6.15
CA ILE A 17 -6.31 6.30 4.75
C ILE A 17 -7.16 5.38 3.88
N GLY A 18 -8.03 5.97 3.06
CA GLY A 18 -8.89 5.22 2.13
C GLY A 18 -8.12 4.63 0.94
N ALA A 19 -8.80 3.79 0.15
CA ALA A 19 -8.31 3.36 -1.16
C ALA A 19 -8.01 4.58 -2.05
N GLY A 20 -6.88 4.58 -2.76
CA GLY A 20 -6.44 5.70 -3.59
C GLY A 20 -6.05 6.99 -2.85
N GLN A 21 -6.32 7.12 -1.54
CA GLN A 21 -5.86 8.25 -0.74
C GLN A 21 -4.41 8.09 -0.30
N GLY A 22 -3.67 9.19 -0.25
CA GLY A 22 -2.26 9.22 0.13
C GLY A 22 -1.47 10.13 -0.81
N GLU A 23 -0.17 10.28 -0.52
CA GLU A 23 0.73 10.99 -1.43
C GLU A 23 1.06 10.10 -2.62
N HIS A 24 0.97 10.67 -3.82
CA HIS A 24 1.29 9.96 -5.05
C HIS A 24 2.71 10.23 -5.50
N PHE A 25 3.32 9.21 -6.09
CA PHE A 25 4.58 9.33 -6.79
C PHE A 25 4.61 8.30 -7.92
N ASP A 26 5.32 8.64 -8.99
CA ASP A 26 5.42 7.80 -10.17
C ASP A 26 6.84 7.24 -10.28
N ILE A 27 6.94 5.96 -10.61
CA ILE A 27 8.20 5.29 -10.96
C ILE A 27 7.94 4.49 -12.23
N ALA A 28 8.71 4.77 -13.28
CA ALA A 28 8.47 4.24 -14.63
C ALA A 28 6.99 4.45 -15.03
N ASP A 29 6.31 3.41 -15.50
CA ASP A 29 4.91 3.47 -15.94
C ASP A 29 3.91 3.16 -14.81
N SER A 30 4.34 3.21 -13.54
CA SER A 30 3.53 2.83 -12.38
C SER A 30 3.30 4.00 -11.43
N ARG A 31 2.03 4.21 -11.06
CA ARG A 31 1.63 5.20 -10.05
C ARG A 31 1.48 4.53 -8.70
N PHE A 32 2.29 4.97 -7.74
CA PHE A 32 2.24 4.49 -6.37
C PHE A 32 1.48 5.48 -5.49
N THR A 33 0.88 4.98 -4.41
CA THR A 33 0.22 5.81 -3.40
C THR A 33 0.72 5.44 -2.01
N TRP A 34 1.43 6.35 -1.35
CA TRP A 34 1.91 6.14 0.02
C TRP A 34 0.74 6.03 1.01
N LYS A 35 0.73 4.94 1.80
CA LYS A 35 -0.09 4.79 3.01
C LYS A 35 0.73 5.02 4.27
N ALA A 36 2.02 4.68 4.22
CA ALA A 36 2.99 5.08 5.22
C ALA A 36 4.40 5.11 4.66
N LYS A 37 5.09 6.24 4.83
CA LYS A 37 6.51 6.35 4.55
C LYS A 37 7.29 5.80 5.75
N ALA A 38 8.53 5.37 5.51
CA ALA A 38 9.40 4.90 6.58
C ALA A 38 9.58 5.96 7.70
N ALA A 39 9.70 7.24 7.34
CA ALA A 39 9.80 8.32 8.32
C ALA A 39 8.56 8.42 9.24
N ASP A 40 7.37 8.06 8.75
CA ASP A 40 6.13 8.09 9.53
C ASP A 40 6.07 6.96 10.57
N THR A 41 6.84 5.88 10.38
CA THR A 41 6.77 4.63 11.15
C THR A 41 8.00 4.42 12.03
N GLY A 42 8.86 5.45 12.18
CA GLY A 42 10.15 5.30 12.85
C GLY A 42 11.09 4.34 12.12
N TYR A 43 10.99 4.27 10.79
CA TYR A 43 11.76 3.41 9.89
C TYR A 43 11.54 1.90 10.08
N ALA A 44 10.48 1.50 10.78
CA ALA A 44 10.17 0.08 10.98
C ALA A 44 9.62 -0.59 9.70
N PHE A 45 8.82 0.13 8.92
CA PHE A 45 8.22 -0.37 7.67
C PHE A 45 7.69 0.77 6.79
N ALA A 46 7.37 0.47 5.53
CA ALA A 46 6.64 1.36 4.65
C ALA A 46 5.46 0.60 4.01
N ILE A 47 4.40 1.32 3.64
CA ILE A 47 3.22 0.76 2.99
C ILE A 47 2.84 1.66 1.83
N TYR A 48 2.63 1.06 0.66
CA TYR A 48 2.11 1.73 -0.52
C TYR A 48 0.99 0.90 -1.16
N GLU A 49 0.17 1.56 -1.96
CA GLU A 49 -0.79 0.94 -2.88
C GLU A 49 -0.25 1.11 -4.31
N LEU A 50 -0.26 0.01 -5.08
CA LEU A 50 0.15 -0.04 -6.47
C LEU A 50 -0.98 -0.65 -7.31
N PRO A 51 -1.81 0.16 -7.99
CA PRO A 51 -2.73 -0.33 -9.00
C PRO A 51 -1.98 -0.89 -10.20
N LEU A 52 -2.40 -2.07 -10.67
CA LEU A 52 -1.87 -2.71 -11.88
C LEU A 52 -3.04 -3.05 -12.80
N ASP A 53 -2.90 -2.73 -14.09
CA ASP A 53 -3.83 -3.20 -15.10
C ASP A 53 -3.70 -4.72 -15.28
N PRO A 54 -4.76 -5.43 -15.70
CA PRO A 54 -4.70 -6.87 -15.97
C PRO A 54 -3.53 -7.25 -16.89
N GLY A 55 -2.75 -8.25 -16.48
CA GLY A 55 -1.58 -8.73 -17.22
C GLY A 55 -0.33 -7.85 -17.09
N LYS A 56 -0.38 -6.76 -16.30
CA LYS A 56 0.81 -6.00 -15.89
C LYS A 56 1.35 -6.53 -14.56
N GLY A 57 2.65 -6.35 -14.38
CA GLY A 57 3.38 -6.73 -13.17
C GLY A 57 4.53 -5.77 -12.91
N VAL A 58 5.15 -5.92 -11.75
CA VAL A 58 6.40 -5.21 -11.43
C VAL A 58 7.55 -6.03 -12.01
N PRO A 59 8.50 -5.42 -12.76
CA PRO A 59 9.66 -6.15 -13.27
C PRO A 59 10.43 -6.86 -12.14
N LEU A 60 11.00 -8.03 -12.46
CA LEU A 60 11.82 -8.78 -11.51
C LEU A 60 12.97 -7.92 -10.98
N HIS A 61 13.07 -7.82 -9.66
CA HIS A 61 14.10 -7.04 -8.97
C HIS A 61 14.46 -7.69 -7.62
N ALA A 62 15.51 -7.18 -6.99
CA ALA A 62 15.96 -7.62 -5.66
C ALA A 62 16.06 -6.44 -4.71
N LEU A 63 15.71 -6.69 -3.44
CA LEU A 63 15.77 -5.73 -2.35
C LEU A 63 16.67 -6.29 -1.24
N ALA A 64 17.40 -5.41 -0.56
CA ALA A 64 18.17 -5.81 0.63
C ALA A 64 17.27 -6.14 1.84
N GLY A 65 16.02 -5.67 1.82
CA GLY A 65 15.00 -5.96 2.83
C GLY A 65 13.92 -6.91 2.34
N VAL A 66 12.92 -7.16 3.18
CA VAL A 66 11.75 -7.96 2.83
C VAL A 66 10.66 -7.05 2.29
N GLU A 67 10.12 -7.39 1.13
CA GLU A 67 8.88 -6.83 0.60
C GLU A 67 7.80 -7.92 0.57
N ARG A 68 6.57 -7.54 0.94
CA ARG A 68 5.40 -8.40 0.81
C ARG A 68 4.32 -7.65 0.07
N GLN A 69 3.91 -8.18 -1.08
CA GLN A 69 2.81 -7.64 -1.86
C GLN A 69 1.53 -8.43 -1.55
N LEU A 70 0.47 -7.72 -1.20
CA LEU A 70 -0.87 -8.28 -1.09
C LEU A 70 -1.62 -7.88 -2.36
N ILE A 71 -2.04 -8.88 -3.14
CA ILE A 71 -2.65 -8.66 -4.45
C ILE A 71 -4.16 -8.88 -4.34
N ASN A 72 -4.92 -7.88 -4.77
CA ASN A 72 -6.36 -8.00 -4.93
C ASN A 72 -6.64 -8.48 -6.36
N GLY A 73 -6.93 -9.76 -6.54
CA GLY A 73 -7.12 -10.40 -7.85
C GLY A 73 -5.98 -11.33 -8.25
N GLU A 74 -5.88 -11.66 -9.53
CA GLU A 74 -4.77 -12.46 -10.05
C GLU A 74 -3.55 -11.57 -10.31
N GLY A 75 -2.40 -11.98 -9.78
CA GLY A 75 -1.11 -11.33 -10.03
C GLY A 75 -0.26 -12.13 -11.00
N VAL A 76 0.50 -11.44 -11.83
CA VAL A 76 1.61 -12.03 -12.60
C VAL A 76 2.93 -11.59 -11.96
N ALA A 77 3.77 -12.57 -11.61
CA ALA A 77 5.11 -12.35 -11.08
C ALA A 77 6.13 -12.13 -12.21
#